data_AF-U3J124-F1
#
_entry.id   AF-U3J124-F1
#
_cell.length_a   1.000
_cell.length_b   1.000
_cell.length_c   1.000
_cell.angle_alpha   90.00
_cell.angle_beta   90.00
_cell.angle_gamma   90.00
#
_symmetry.space_group_name_H-M   'P 1'
#
loop_
_entity.id
_entity.type
_entity.pdbx_description
1 polymer ?
#
loop_
_entity_poly.entity_id
_entity_poly.type
_entity_poly.pdbx_seq_one_letter_code
_entity_poly.pdbx_strand_id
1 'polypeptide(L)'
;MIDAVVTSRGEDDETKEKQVRDKRRQTLVTIEKTYSLLLDVEDYERRYLLSLEGERPALMGERKQKICDMYDNLRGKAAGQERPSDDHFMQIMCIRKGKRLVARILPFLSPEQAADVLMATARNLPFLIKKDAQDEVLPCLLRPFSHVLYHLPLGTVTSLVQQLTNLPQSATAPAPTNLHLAAVLQN
;
A
#
# COMPACT_ATOMS: atom_id res chain seq x y z
N MET A 1 4.95 48.08 26.68
CA MET A 1 3.96 47.95 25.58
C MET A 1 4.23 46.59 24.95
N ILE A 2 3.37 45.60 25.18
CA ILE A 2 3.57 44.25 24.64
C ILE A 2 2.88 44.26 23.28
N ASP A 3 3.67 44.17 22.22
CA ASP A 3 3.16 44.08 20.85
C ASP A 3 2.62 42.67 20.64
N ALA A 4 1.29 42.55 20.64
CA ALA A 4 0.63 41.29 20.33
C ALA A 4 0.68 41.11 18.81
N VAL A 5 1.69 40.39 18.32
CA VAL A 5 1.72 39.87 16.95
C VAL A 5 0.52 38.94 16.80
N VAL A 6 -0.59 39.49 16.28
CA VAL A 6 -1.72 38.73 15.80
C VAL A 6 -1.24 37.94 14.60
N THR A 7 -0.93 36.66 14.82
CA THR A 7 -0.73 35.71 13.72
C THR A 7 -2.09 35.46 13.09
N SER A 8 -2.50 36.32 12.17
CA SER A 8 -3.68 36.12 11.34
C SER A 8 -3.48 34.85 10.53
N ARG A 9 -4.09 33.74 10.99
CA ARG A 9 -4.15 32.49 10.26
C ARG A 9 -5.00 32.77 9.00
N GLY A 10 -4.37 32.80 7.83
CA GLY A 10 -5.03 33.20 6.59
C GLY A 10 -6.13 32.21 6.19
N GLU A 11 -7.22 32.69 5.59
CA GLU A 11 -8.33 31.89 5.06
C GLU A 11 -7.86 30.77 4.11
N ASP A 12 -6.73 30.99 3.43
CA ASP A 12 -6.05 30.00 2.57
C ASP A 12 -5.51 28.78 3.33
N ASP A 13 -5.14 28.91 4.60
CA ASP A 13 -4.68 27.77 5.41
C ASP A 13 -5.87 26.95 5.91
N GLU A 14 -6.99 27.59 6.27
CA GLU A 14 -8.21 26.89 6.67
C GLU A 14 -8.82 26.06 5.53
N THR A 15 -8.78 26.60 4.31
CA THR A 15 -9.28 25.90 3.12
C THR A 15 -8.42 24.69 2.75
N LYS A 16 -7.08 24.82 2.85
CA LYS A 16 -6.15 23.69 2.66
C LYS A 16 -6.31 22.62 3.73
N GLU A 17 -6.44 23.01 5.01
CA GLU A 17 -6.68 22.07 6.10
C GLU A 17 -7.99 21.31 5.93
N LYS A 18 -9.05 22.01 5.51
CA LYS A 18 -10.34 21.38 5.19
C LYS A 18 -10.18 20.36 4.06
N GLN A 19 -9.49 20.70 2.98
CA GLN A 19 -9.26 19.78 1.87
C GLN A 19 -8.45 18.54 2.28
N VAL A 20 -7.44 18.69 3.14
CA VAL A 20 -6.64 17.57 3.67
C VAL A 20 -7.51 16.64 4.52
N ARG A 21 -8.37 17.20 5.39
CA ARG A 21 -9.30 16.41 6.20
C ARG A 21 -10.29 15.65 5.33
N ASP A 22 -10.84 16.28 4.31
CA ASP A 22 -11.80 15.67 3.39
C ASP A 22 -11.17 14.53 2.60
N LYS A 23 -9.95 14.72 2.08
CA LYS A 23 -9.18 13.64 1.42
C LYS A 23 -8.94 12.47 2.36
N ARG A 24 -8.48 12.72 3.59
CA ARG A 24 -8.26 11.66 4.58
C ARG A 24 -9.55 10.91 4.92
N ARG A 25 -10.67 11.62 5.06
CA ARG A 25 -12.00 11.02 5.26
C ARG A 25 -12.37 10.11 4.09
N GLN A 26 -12.14 10.54 2.86
CA GLN A 26 -12.39 9.73 1.68
C GLN A 26 -11.52 8.47 1.66
N THR A 27 -10.23 8.56 1.99
CA THR A 27 -9.36 7.39 2.10
C THR A 27 -9.88 6.38 3.12
N LEU A 28 -10.34 6.85 4.29
CA LEU A 28 -10.92 5.98 5.33
C LEU A 28 -12.17 5.27 4.82
N VAL A 29 -13.07 5.98 4.12
CA VAL A 29 -14.26 5.39 3.51
C VAL A 29 -13.88 4.33 2.47
N THR A 30 -12.89 4.60 1.62
CA THR A 30 -12.38 3.63 0.64
C THR A 30 -11.79 2.39 1.32
N ILE A 31 -11.07 2.56 2.43
CA ILE A 31 -10.54 1.42 3.22
C ILE A 31 -11.69 0.57 3.73
N GLU A 32 -12.72 1.16 4.35
CA GLU A 32 -13.84 0.39 4.88
C GLU A 32 -14.60 -0.36 3.79
N LYS A 33 -14.92 0.32 2.68
CA LYS A 33 -15.60 -0.31 1.53
C LYS A 33 -14.81 -1.49 0.96
N THR A 34 -13.51 -1.28 0.75
CA THR A 34 -12.61 -2.33 0.24
C THR A 34 -12.47 -3.49 1.23
N TYR A 35 -12.48 -3.19 2.54
CA TYR A 35 -12.43 -4.23 3.57
C TYR A 35 -13.70 -5.09 3.55
N SER A 36 -14.88 -4.52 3.31
CA SER A 36 -16.11 -5.30 3.12
C SER A 36 -15.99 -6.28 1.93
N LEU A 37 -15.44 -5.82 0.80
CA LEU A 37 -15.18 -6.69 -0.36
C LEU A 37 -14.19 -7.81 -0.03
N LEU A 38 -13.13 -7.50 0.73
CA LEU A 38 -12.14 -8.49 1.15
C LEU A 38 -12.77 -9.59 1.99
N LEU A 39 -13.60 -9.23 2.97
CA LEU A 39 -14.26 -10.22 3.83
C LEU A 39 -15.17 -11.15 3.02
N ASP A 40 -15.89 -10.61 2.03
CA ASP A 40 -16.71 -11.43 1.14
C ASP A 40 -15.87 -12.40 0.28
N VAL A 41 -14.68 -11.96 -0.17
CA VAL A 41 -13.76 -12.79 -0.97
C VAL A 41 -13.07 -13.85 -0.11
N GLU A 42 -12.75 -13.55 1.14
CA GLU A 42 -12.19 -14.52 2.09
C GLU A 42 -13.22 -15.59 2.49
N ASP A 43 -14.51 -15.23 2.57
CA ASP A 43 -15.60 -16.17 2.84
C ASP A 43 -16.04 -16.98 1.61
N TYR A 44 -15.51 -16.65 0.43
CA TYR A 44 -15.89 -17.28 -0.84
C TYR A 44 -15.84 -18.82 -0.79
N GLU A 45 -14.75 -19.39 -0.25
CA GLU A 45 -14.56 -20.85 -0.26
C GLU A 45 -15.67 -21.55 0.54
N ARG A 46 -16.05 -20.97 1.69
CA ARG A 46 -17.17 -21.46 2.50
C ARG A 46 -18.47 -21.39 1.71
N ARG A 47 -18.77 -20.25 1.08
CA ARG A 47 -19.97 -20.07 0.24
C ARG A 47 -20.01 -21.03 -0.94
N TYR A 48 -18.88 -21.25 -1.60
CA TYR A 48 -18.76 -22.12 -2.77
C TYR A 48 -19.06 -23.58 -2.41
N LEU A 49 -18.49 -24.07 -1.30
CA LEU A 49 -18.72 -25.44 -0.82
C LEU A 49 -20.18 -25.71 -0.44
N LEU A 50 -20.90 -24.70 0.05
CA LEU A 50 -22.31 -24.81 0.43
C LEU A 50 -23.28 -24.54 -0.73
N SER A 51 -22.79 -24.07 -1.88
CA SER A 51 -23.63 -23.70 -3.03
C SER A 51 -24.02 -24.89 -3.91
N LEU A 52 -25.18 -24.77 -4.55
CA LEU A 52 -25.63 -25.69 -5.58
C LEU A 52 -24.78 -25.54 -6.84
N GLU A 53 -24.65 -26.61 -7.63
CA GLU A 53 -23.79 -26.61 -8.82
C GLU A 53 -24.17 -25.51 -9.84
N GLY A 54 -25.46 -25.21 -9.99
CA GLY A 54 -25.94 -24.13 -10.86
C GLY A 54 -25.59 -22.71 -10.38
N GLU A 55 -25.30 -22.51 -9.10
CA GLU A 55 -24.97 -21.20 -8.52
C GLU A 55 -23.47 -20.88 -8.60
N ARG A 56 -22.63 -21.92 -8.71
CA ARG A 56 -21.16 -21.81 -8.73
C ARG A 56 -20.63 -20.86 -9.81
N PRO A 57 -21.11 -20.88 -11.08
CA PRO A 57 -20.62 -19.95 -12.09
C PRO A 57 -20.87 -18.47 -11.73
N ALA A 58 -22.03 -18.16 -11.15
CA ALA A 58 -22.36 -16.81 -10.70
C ALA A 58 -21.48 -16.38 -9.53
N LEU A 59 -21.25 -17.27 -8.56
CA LEU A 59 -20.36 -17.04 -7.43
C LEU A 59 -18.92 -16.77 -7.89
N MET A 60 -18.40 -17.54 -8.84
CA MET A 60 -17.07 -17.35 -9.42
C MET A 60 -16.95 -15.97 -10.09
N GLY A 61 -17.99 -15.57 -10.84
CA GLY A 61 -18.08 -14.26 -11.48
C GLY A 61 -18.07 -13.12 -10.47
N GLU A 62 -18.89 -13.22 -9.42
CA GLU A 62 -18.94 -12.25 -8.32
C GLU A 62 -17.58 -12.12 -7.63
N ARG A 63 -16.92 -13.24 -7.30
CA ARG A 63 -15.58 -13.23 -6.69
C ARG A 63 -14.58 -12.50 -7.57
N LYS A 64 -14.55 -12.83 -8.86
CA LYS A 64 -13.62 -12.20 -9.81
C LYS A 64 -13.85 -10.70 -9.88
N GLN A 65 -15.11 -10.25 -9.95
CA GLN A 65 -15.45 -8.83 -9.98
C GLN A 65 -14.99 -8.12 -8.70
N LYS A 66 -15.27 -8.69 -7.51
CA LYS A 66 -14.85 -8.09 -6.23
C LYS A 66 -13.33 -7.97 -6.11
N ILE A 67 -12.56 -8.93 -6.64
CA ILE A 67 -11.09 -8.84 -6.68
C ILE A 67 -10.64 -7.68 -7.57
N CYS A 68 -11.25 -7.51 -8.75
CA CYS A 68 -11.00 -6.36 -9.62
C CYS A 68 -11.32 -5.04 -8.91
N ASP A 69 -12.49 -4.94 -8.28
CA ASP A 69 -12.95 -3.74 -7.57
C ASP A 69 -12.02 -3.39 -6.40
N MET A 70 -11.52 -4.40 -5.67
CA MET A 70 -10.52 -4.19 -4.62
C MET A 70 -9.23 -3.59 -5.18
N TYR A 71 -8.72 -4.12 -6.28
CA TYR A 71 -7.52 -3.58 -6.92
C TYR A 71 -7.72 -2.16 -7.46
N ASP A 72 -8.85 -1.90 -8.12
CA ASP A 72 -9.17 -0.56 -8.64
C ASP A 72 -9.32 0.47 -7.50
N ASN A 73 -9.90 0.06 -6.36
CA ASN A 73 -9.94 0.88 -5.16
C ASN A 73 -8.55 1.18 -4.59
N LEU A 74 -7.61 0.22 -4.62
CA LEU A 74 -6.23 0.46 -4.19
C LEU A 74 -5.50 1.45 -5.11
N ARG A 75 -5.77 1.37 -6.41
CA ARG A 75 -5.15 2.23 -7.43
C ARG A 75 -5.78 3.61 -7.51
N GLY A 76 -7.01 3.79 -7.02
CA GLY A 76 -7.74 5.04 -7.16
C GLY A 76 -8.13 5.35 -8.61
N LYS A 77 -8.42 4.29 -9.39
CA LYS A 77 -8.69 4.41 -10.82
C LYS A 77 -9.98 5.20 -11.07
N ALA A 78 -9.86 6.45 -11.51
CA ALA A 78 -10.98 7.23 -12.05
C ALA A 78 -11.10 6.97 -13.56
N ALA A 79 -12.33 7.00 -14.09
CA ALA A 79 -12.56 6.84 -15.53
C ALA A 79 -11.75 7.88 -16.32
N GLY A 80 -10.85 7.42 -17.21
CA GLY A 80 -10.09 8.27 -18.13
C GLY A 80 -8.60 8.48 -17.82
N GLN A 81 -8.03 7.91 -16.74
CA GLN A 81 -6.58 7.94 -16.53
C GLN A 81 -5.89 6.65 -17.00
N GLU A 82 -4.90 6.80 -17.89
CA GLU A 82 -4.13 5.70 -18.48
C GLU A 82 -3.19 5.03 -17.45
N ARG A 83 -2.68 5.80 -16.47
CA ARG A 83 -1.92 5.28 -15.32
C ARG A 83 -2.30 6.02 -14.04
N PRO A 84 -2.87 5.33 -13.03
CA PRO A 84 -3.13 5.91 -11.72
C PRO A 84 -1.84 6.40 -11.08
N SER A 85 -1.85 7.60 -10.50
CA SER A 85 -0.78 8.08 -9.62
C SER A 85 -0.69 7.17 -8.38
N ASP A 86 0.52 6.98 -7.85
CA ASP A 86 0.73 6.25 -6.60
C ASP A 86 0.07 6.97 -5.40
N ASP A 87 -0.28 8.25 -5.54
CA ASP A 87 -0.79 9.10 -4.44
C ASP A 87 -1.95 8.46 -3.68
N HIS A 88 -2.93 7.86 -4.39
CA HIS A 88 -4.07 7.23 -3.75
C HIS A 88 -3.66 6.00 -2.94
N PHE A 89 -2.85 5.13 -3.55
CA PHE A 89 -2.29 3.96 -2.90
C PHE A 89 -1.46 4.36 -1.67
N MET A 90 -0.68 5.44 -1.77
CA MET A 90 0.13 5.94 -0.66
C MET A 90 -0.71 6.45 0.51
N GLN A 91 -1.83 7.13 0.23
CA GLN A 91 -2.76 7.56 1.28
C GLN A 91 -3.32 6.37 2.06
N ILE A 92 -3.66 5.28 1.37
CA ILE A 92 -4.11 4.04 2.01
C ILE A 92 -2.99 3.44 2.87
N MET A 93 -1.79 3.31 2.33
CA MET A 93 -0.63 2.71 3.00
C MET A 93 -0.11 3.55 4.19
N CYS A 94 -0.48 4.83 4.29
CA CYS A 94 -0.22 5.64 5.48
C CYS A 94 -1.15 5.33 6.67
N ILE A 95 -2.17 4.49 6.50
CA ILE A 95 -3.15 4.16 7.53
C ILE A 95 -2.91 2.73 8.02
N ARG A 96 -2.84 2.53 9.35
CA ARG A 96 -2.65 1.21 9.99
C ARG A 96 -3.51 0.09 9.39
N LYS A 97 -4.82 0.34 9.27
CA LYS A 97 -5.79 -0.59 8.69
C LYS A 97 -5.57 -0.80 7.18
N GLY A 98 -5.14 0.24 6.46
CA GLY A 98 -4.81 0.16 5.04
C GLY A 98 -3.65 -0.78 4.74
N LYS A 99 -2.55 -0.71 5.51
CA LYS A 99 -1.42 -1.65 5.40
C LYS A 99 -1.85 -3.11 5.59
N ARG A 100 -2.66 -3.39 6.62
CA ARG A 100 -3.20 -4.72 6.90
C ARG A 100 -4.19 -5.19 5.82
N LEU A 101 -4.99 -4.28 5.27
CA LEU A 101 -5.90 -4.54 4.15
C LEU A 101 -5.11 -4.97 2.92
N VAL A 102 -4.10 -4.20 2.51
CA VAL A 102 -3.25 -4.52 1.34
C VAL A 102 -2.56 -5.87 1.51
N ALA A 103 -2.02 -6.16 2.70
CA ALA A 103 -1.38 -7.45 2.99
C ALA A 103 -2.31 -8.65 2.77
N ARG A 104 -3.60 -8.50 3.06
CA ARG A 104 -4.60 -9.56 2.90
C ARG A 104 -5.21 -9.63 1.49
N ILE A 105 -5.17 -8.53 0.74
CA ILE A 105 -5.61 -8.51 -0.66
C ILE A 105 -4.59 -9.21 -1.57
N LEU A 106 -3.28 -9.03 -1.31
CA LEU A 106 -2.20 -9.53 -2.17
C LEU A 106 -2.35 -10.98 -2.64
N PRO A 107 -2.73 -11.97 -1.79
CA PRO A 107 -2.91 -13.36 -2.23
C PRO A 107 -4.02 -13.58 -3.28
N PHE A 108 -4.94 -12.64 -3.43
CA PHE A 108 -6.07 -12.75 -4.37
C PHE A 108 -5.80 -12.07 -5.71
N LEU A 109 -4.79 -11.21 -5.79
CA LEU A 109 -4.47 -10.44 -6.98
C LEU A 109 -3.84 -11.32 -8.06
N SER A 110 -3.98 -10.91 -9.33
CA SER A 110 -3.18 -11.51 -10.40
C SER A 110 -1.68 -11.21 -10.17
N PRO A 111 -0.76 -12.02 -10.74
CA PRO A 111 0.67 -11.77 -10.61
C PRO A 111 1.07 -10.36 -11.06
N GLU A 112 0.45 -9.84 -12.13
CA GLU A 112 0.68 -8.49 -12.64
C GLU A 112 0.24 -7.41 -11.65
N GLN A 113 -0.97 -7.55 -11.09
CA GLN A 113 -1.51 -6.63 -10.08
C GLN A 113 -0.67 -6.63 -8.80
N ALA A 114 -0.25 -7.82 -8.35
CA ALA A 114 0.58 -7.97 -7.16
C ALA A 114 1.99 -7.38 -7.36
N ALA A 115 2.58 -7.58 -8.54
CA ALA A 115 3.85 -6.97 -8.92
C ALA A 115 3.78 -5.44 -8.95
N ASP A 116 2.68 -4.89 -9.47
CA ASP A 116 2.45 -3.45 -9.51
C ASP A 116 2.32 -2.85 -8.09
N VAL A 117 1.58 -3.50 -7.18
CA VAL A 117 1.51 -3.10 -5.76
C VAL A 117 2.88 -3.15 -5.08
N LEU A 118 3.66 -4.21 -5.33
CA LEU A 118 5.03 -4.34 -4.82
C LEU A 118 5.93 -3.22 -5.34
N MET A 119 5.89 -2.92 -6.64
CA MET A 119 6.68 -1.85 -7.26
C MET A 119 6.27 -0.46 -6.78
N ALA A 120 4.98 -0.19 -6.60
CA ALA A 120 4.49 1.06 -6.01
C ALA A 120 4.98 1.22 -4.56
N THR A 121 4.98 0.12 -3.79
CA THR A 121 5.51 0.11 -2.42
C THR A 121 7.02 0.37 -2.42
N ALA A 122 7.78 -0.29 -3.29
CA ALA A 122 9.23 -0.13 -3.40
C ALA A 122 9.65 1.29 -3.78
N ARG A 123 8.97 1.91 -4.77
CA ARG A 123 9.20 3.30 -5.19
C ARG A 123 9.05 4.31 -4.04
N ASN A 124 8.15 4.02 -3.10
CA ASN A 124 7.77 4.94 -2.02
C ASN A 124 8.23 4.47 -0.63
N LEU A 125 9.09 3.45 -0.56
CA LEU A 125 9.43 2.76 0.68
C LEU A 125 10.01 3.69 1.77
N PRO A 126 10.92 4.64 1.49
CA PRO A 126 11.47 5.53 2.53
C PRO A 126 10.40 6.41 3.18
N PHE A 127 9.43 6.87 2.39
CA PHE A 127 8.30 7.65 2.89
C PHE A 127 7.38 6.80 3.76
N LEU A 128 7.09 5.57 3.33
CA LEU A 128 6.27 4.63 4.09
C LEU A 128 6.89 4.26 5.43
N ILE A 129 8.19 3.99 5.48
CA ILE A 129 8.90 3.71 6.74
C ILE A 129 8.76 4.91 7.70
N LYS A 130 8.97 6.13 7.22
CA LYS A 130 8.79 7.34 8.04
C LYS A 130 7.35 7.48 8.58
N LYS A 131 6.35 7.13 7.77
CA LYS A 131 4.93 7.19 8.17
C LYS A 131 4.50 6.02 9.05
N ASP A 132 5.20 4.89 9.02
CA ASP A 132 4.91 3.72 9.83
C ASP A 132 5.61 3.72 11.20
N ALA A 133 6.49 4.69 11.48
CA ALA A 133 7.30 4.74 12.71
C ALA A 133 6.51 4.66 14.04
N GLN A 134 5.22 5.02 14.04
CA GLN A 134 4.35 4.91 15.22
C GLN A 134 3.50 3.63 15.23
N ASP A 135 3.16 3.12 14.04
CA ASP A 135 2.27 1.97 13.90
C ASP A 135 3.04 0.64 13.94
N GLU A 136 4.23 0.63 13.33
CA GLU A 136 5.12 -0.51 13.14
C GLU A 136 4.39 -1.74 12.55
N VAL A 137 3.51 -1.54 11.57
CA VAL A 137 2.75 -2.63 10.92
C VAL A 137 3.16 -2.89 9.48
N LEU A 138 4.03 -2.09 8.88
CA LEU A 138 4.54 -2.35 7.53
C LEU A 138 5.13 -3.77 7.37
N PRO A 139 5.76 -4.39 8.40
CA PRO A 139 6.21 -5.78 8.31
C PRO A 139 5.11 -6.81 8.01
N CYS A 140 3.82 -6.49 8.19
CA CYS A 140 2.73 -7.41 7.82
C CYS A 140 2.70 -7.73 6.31
N LEU A 141 3.35 -6.91 5.49
CA LEU A 141 3.47 -7.10 4.05
C LEU A 141 4.60 -8.06 3.66
N LEU A 142 5.52 -8.38 4.58
CA LEU A 142 6.69 -9.20 4.26
C LEU A 142 6.29 -10.55 3.69
N ARG A 143 5.43 -11.29 4.42
CA ARG A 143 4.97 -12.62 4.00
C ARG A 143 4.28 -12.62 2.63
N PRO A 144 3.25 -11.80 2.36
CA PRO A 144 2.61 -11.79 1.06
C PRO A 144 3.57 -11.32 -0.05
N PHE A 145 4.45 -10.34 0.18
CA PHE A 145 5.44 -9.95 -0.83
C PHE A 145 6.48 -11.04 -1.11
N SER A 146 6.95 -11.76 -0.09
CA SER A 146 7.81 -12.93 -0.31
C SER A 146 7.14 -13.95 -1.22
N HIS A 147 5.83 -14.19 -1.04
CA HIS A 147 5.08 -15.07 -1.94
C HIS A 147 5.02 -14.53 -3.38
N VAL A 148 4.74 -13.23 -3.54
CA VAL A 148 4.72 -12.59 -4.87
C VAL A 148 6.07 -12.75 -5.57
N LEU A 149 7.18 -12.51 -4.87
CA LEU A 149 8.53 -12.61 -5.42
C LEU A 149 8.84 -13.98 -6.04
N TYR A 150 8.32 -15.08 -5.48
CA TYR A 150 8.51 -16.42 -6.04
C TYR A 150 7.87 -16.61 -7.43
N HIS A 151 6.88 -15.78 -7.77
CA HIS A 151 6.15 -15.87 -9.03
C HIS A 151 6.57 -14.80 -10.05
N LEU A 152 7.54 -13.94 -9.71
CA LEU A 152 7.98 -12.88 -10.61
C LEU A 152 9.06 -13.36 -11.59
N PRO A 153 9.01 -12.92 -12.86
CA PRO A 153 10.12 -13.09 -13.78
C PRO A 153 11.38 -12.39 -13.25
N LEU A 154 12.56 -12.96 -13.57
CA LEU A 154 13.85 -12.39 -13.17
C LEU A 154 14.00 -10.91 -13.57
N GLY A 155 13.50 -10.52 -14.74
CA GLY A 155 13.53 -9.12 -15.19
C GLY A 155 12.81 -8.18 -14.23
N THR A 156 11.64 -8.56 -13.72
CA THR A 156 10.87 -7.77 -12.74
C THR A 156 11.59 -7.70 -11.41
N VAL A 157 12.21 -8.79 -10.95
CA VAL A 157 13.01 -8.80 -9.72
C VAL A 157 14.21 -7.87 -9.84
N THR A 158 14.91 -7.88 -10.98
CA THR A 158 16.02 -6.95 -11.25
C THR A 158 15.55 -5.50 -11.23
N SER A 159 14.42 -5.18 -11.88
CA SER A 159 13.84 -3.84 -11.84
C SER A 159 13.46 -3.40 -10.42
N LEU A 160 12.94 -4.32 -9.60
CA LEU A 160 12.65 -4.06 -8.19
C LEU A 160 13.91 -3.70 -7.40
N VAL A 161 14.99 -4.49 -7.56
CA VAL A 161 16.27 -4.22 -6.90
C VAL A 161 16.83 -2.88 -7.35
N GLN A 162 16.85 -2.61 -8.66
CA GLN A 162 17.27 -1.31 -9.21
C GLN A 162 16.47 -0.15 -8.63
N GLN A 163 15.15 -0.32 -8.49
CA GLN A 163 14.29 0.69 -7.90
C GLN A 163 14.66 0.97 -6.44
N LEU A 164 14.97 -0.07 -5.66
CA LEU A 164 15.38 0.05 -4.26
C LEU A 164 16.77 0.69 -4.12
N THR A 165 17.71 0.39 -5.01
CA THR A 165 19.06 1.00 -5.00
C THR A 165 19.04 2.47 -5.42
N ASN A 166 18.05 2.89 -6.20
CA ASN A 166 17.86 4.27 -6.65
C ASN A 166 17.07 5.13 -5.66
N LEU A 167 16.67 4.60 -4.50
CA LEU A 167 15.96 5.39 -3.50
C LEU A 167 16.88 6.48 -2.95
N PRO A 168 16.36 7.71 -2.73
CA PRO A 168 17.14 8.77 -2.12
C PRO A 168 17.63 8.27 -0.74
N GLN A 169 18.94 8.30 -0.55
CA GLN A 169 19.53 7.98 0.76
C GLN A 169 18.89 8.93 1.77
N SER A 170 18.12 8.38 2.72
CA SER A 170 17.60 9.19 3.82
C SER A 170 18.81 9.73 4.57
N ALA A 171 19.03 11.04 4.49
CA ALA A 171 20.08 11.72 5.24
C ALA A 171 19.76 11.63 6.74
N THR A 172 20.11 10.49 7.35
CA THR A 172 20.04 10.24 8.79
C THR A 172 21.11 9.22 9.16
N ALA A 173 22.19 9.76 9.71
CA ALA A 173 23.30 9.15 10.45
C ALA A 173 24.23 8.16 9.70
N PRO A 174 25.56 8.26 9.89
CA PRO A 174 26.47 7.21 9.44
C PRO A 174 26.05 5.91 10.13
N ALA A 175 25.94 4.83 9.35
CA ALA A 175 25.78 3.50 9.90
C ALA A 175 26.84 3.29 11.00
N PRO A 176 26.50 2.74 12.19
CA PRO A 176 27.54 2.27 13.09
C PRO A 176 28.35 1.25 12.28
N THR A 177 29.61 1.61 12.00
CA THR A 177 30.57 0.69 11.41
C THR A 177 30.53 -0.55 12.26
N ASN A 178 30.03 -1.66 11.69
CA ASN A 178 30.12 -2.96 12.32
C ASN A 178 31.61 -3.25 12.48
N LEU A 179 32.16 -2.97 13.66
CA LEU A 179 33.57 -3.19 14.03
C LEU A 179 33.99 -4.64 13.74
N HIS A 180 33.03 -5.56 13.74
CA HIS A 180 33.20 -6.96 13.41
C HIS A 180 33.56 -7.23 11.93
N LEU A 181 33.09 -6.42 10.98
CA LEU A 181 33.40 -6.60 9.56
C LEU A 181 34.79 -6.03 9.22
N ALA A 182 35.21 -4.96 9.88
CA ALA A 182 36.54 -4.37 9.71
C ALA A 182 37.65 -5.30 10.22
N ALA A 183 37.39 -6.06 11.28
CA ALA A 183 38.36 -7.02 11.84
C ALA A 183 38.61 -8.25 10.95
N VAL A 184 37.64 -8.64 10.12
CA VAL A 184 37.76 -9.83 9.24
C VAL A 184 38.53 -9.51 7.95
N LEU A 185 38.55 -8.26 7.51
CA LEU A 185 39.24 -7.84 6.28
C LEU A 185 40.70 -7.43 6.50
N GLN A 186 41.20 -7.52 7.73
CA GLN A 186 42.59 -7.21 8.11
C GLN A 186 43.48 -8.45 8.35
N ASN A 187 42.99 -9.66 8.03
CA ASN A 187 43.78 -10.89 8.05
C ASN A 187 43.87 -11.52 6.65
#